data_AF-A0A2V7MG35-F1
#
_entry.id   AF-A0A2V7MG35-F1
#
_cell.length_a   1.000
_cell.length_b   1.000
_cell.length_c   1.000
_cell.angle_alpha   90.00
_cell.angle_beta   90.00
_cell.angle_gamma   90.00
#
_symmetry.space_group_name_H-M   'P 1'
#
loop_
_entity.id
_entity.type
_entity.pdbx_description
1 polymer ?
#
loop_
_entity_poly.entity_id
_entity_poly.type
_entity_poly.pdbx_seq_one_letter_code
_entity_poly.pdbx_strand_id
1 'polypeptide(L)'
;LGDELVAKQYLDLWAEEGWGNGGTVIRSTCPVIVQTICNQYPELIPYLAPVATPVEAEARYLKALYGEDTPIVYAGVCLTEGGDDVDAAITLSELESIIRKRGVRVQDQPLYFSRIPEERRRYWSTAGGMPLELLKEEPHASRRFRKVRGLGALEGIARAVGTDRIALGFVDILPCEGCLDHPLLGPKDELFRRRAIVGATEPPRAPGPVLKEGVTIEVGAAFDIEVKGMGPTVEAVEEVLEQIGLAPNGRPWDSGACGYRTCQEFAVAAAQGRTTLKSCPRYLERQAQIAQQQAAVDALTGLASFRVLRDRLANEVARCHRTGDRFAVLFLDLDNFKQVNDRFGHEAGNALLKATARQCDKHIRSTDVAGRYGGDEFVVVLVGTGEEGARMVADKMRVAVEEVGQGMGYPTGLVTASIGVAEYSSAKEEEDVLVAADRALYRAKAEGRNRVATSGEEPSL
;
A
#
# COMPACT_ATOMS: atom_id res chain seq x y z
N LEU A 1 17.41 -15.25 39.05
CA LEU A 1 17.42 -13.89 39.63
C LEU A 1 17.09 -12.84 38.58
N GLY A 2 17.55 -13.03 37.34
CA GLY A 2 17.32 -12.11 36.23
C GLY A 2 15.87 -11.78 35.94
N ASP A 3 14.97 -12.77 35.98
CA ASP A 3 13.53 -12.55 35.78
C ASP A 3 12.96 -11.50 36.75
N GLU A 4 13.40 -11.47 38.01
CA GLU A 4 12.95 -10.47 39.01
C GLU A 4 13.50 -9.09 38.74
N LEU A 5 14.78 -9.00 38.36
CA LEU A 5 15.46 -7.74 38.04
C LEU A 5 14.78 -7.07 36.84
N VAL A 6 14.52 -7.86 35.80
CA VAL A 6 13.84 -7.44 34.59
C VAL A 6 12.38 -7.05 34.87
N ALA A 7 11.66 -7.87 35.64
CA ALA A 7 10.27 -7.55 36.00
C ALA A 7 10.15 -6.25 36.80
N LYS A 8 11.07 -6.02 37.75
CA LYS A 8 11.12 -4.77 38.49
C LYS A 8 11.27 -3.58 37.55
N GLN A 9 12.23 -3.66 36.62
CA GLN A 9 12.50 -2.58 35.68
C GLN A 9 11.28 -2.27 34.79
N TYR A 10 10.55 -3.31 34.37
CA TYR A 10 9.30 -3.12 33.64
C TYR A 10 8.18 -2.48 34.49
N LEU A 11 8.11 -2.76 35.79
CA LEU A 11 7.16 -2.08 36.70
C LEU A 11 7.52 -0.60 36.86
N ASP A 12 8.81 -0.31 37.01
CA ASP A 12 9.30 1.07 37.12
C ASP A 12 8.95 1.84 35.84
N LEU A 13 9.24 1.29 34.65
CA LEU A 13 8.84 1.86 33.35
C LEU A 13 7.31 1.98 33.21
N TRP A 14 6.55 0.98 33.64
CA TRP A 14 5.09 1.03 33.56
C TRP A 14 4.49 2.14 34.43
N ALA A 15 5.12 2.45 35.56
CA ALA A 15 4.70 3.54 36.43
C ALA A 15 5.04 4.94 35.86
N GLU A 16 5.98 5.03 34.91
CA GLU A 16 6.38 6.30 34.28
C GLU A 16 5.32 6.84 33.29
N GLU A 17 5.18 8.17 33.27
CA GLU A 17 4.26 8.88 32.38
C GLU A 17 4.73 8.75 30.93
N GLY A 18 3.82 8.32 30.03
CA GLY A 18 4.14 8.05 28.61
C GLY A 18 4.35 6.57 28.27
N TRP A 19 4.57 5.70 29.26
CA TRP A 19 4.66 4.24 29.08
C TRP A 19 3.36 3.55 29.51
N GLY A 20 3.05 3.46 30.81
CA GLY A 20 1.88 2.69 31.29
C GLY A 20 0.57 3.46 31.44
N ASN A 21 0.63 4.75 31.80
CA ASN A 21 -0.57 5.57 31.99
C ASN A 21 -1.08 6.17 30.67
N GLY A 22 -1.55 5.31 29.76
CA GLY A 22 -2.10 5.69 28.45
C GLY A 22 -1.14 5.54 27.26
N GLY A 23 0.08 5.07 27.49
CA GLY A 23 1.11 4.87 26.48
C GLY A 23 1.18 3.46 25.88
N THR A 24 2.25 3.20 25.14
CA THR A 24 2.57 1.89 24.55
C THR A 24 3.93 1.44 25.06
N VAL A 25 4.00 0.24 25.63
CA VAL A 25 5.23 -0.43 26.07
C VAL A 25 5.40 -1.71 25.27
N ILE A 26 6.45 -1.80 24.47
CA ILE A 26 6.80 -2.99 23.70
C ILE A 26 7.95 -3.70 24.41
N ARG A 27 7.74 -4.97 24.71
CA ARG A 27 8.67 -5.84 25.42
C ARG A 27 9.01 -7.05 24.57
N SER A 28 10.28 -7.41 24.55
CA SER A 28 10.75 -8.70 24.04
C SER A 28 11.99 -9.13 24.80
N THR A 29 12.02 -10.39 25.24
CA THR A 29 13.23 -11.00 25.81
C THR A 29 14.08 -11.71 24.76
N CYS A 30 13.70 -11.62 23.48
CA CYS A 30 14.43 -12.21 22.38
C CYS A 30 15.30 -11.16 21.66
N PRO A 31 16.63 -11.35 21.65
CA PRO A 31 17.55 -10.46 20.93
C PRO A 31 17.22 -10.33 19.45
N VAL A 32 16.80 -11.41 18.78
CA VAL A 32 16.42 -11.38 17.36
C VAL A 32 15.23 -10.45 17.11
N ILE A 33 14.20 -10.47 17.96
CA ILE A 33 13.05 -9.55 17.85
C ILE A 33 13.50 -8.11 18.08
N VAL A 34 14.29 -7.87 19.13
CA VAL A 34 14.82 -6.54 19.47
C VAL A 34 15.63 -5.98 18.31
N GLN A 35 16.59 -6.76 17.79
CA GLN A 35 17.40 -6.38 16.64
C GLN A 35 16.57 -6.18 15.37
N THR A 36 15.56 -7.01 15.15
CA THR A 36 14.65 -6.84 13.99
C THR A 36 13.86 -5.55 14.10
N ILE A 37 13.35 -5.20 15.28
CA ILE A 37 12.69 -3.92 15.52
C ILE A 37 13.66 -2.76 15.25
N CYS A 38 14.87 -2.80 15.81
CA CYS A 38 15.86 -1.75 15.60
C CYS A 38 16.26 -1.58 14.13
N ASN A 39 16.40 -2.67 13.38
CA ASN A 39 16.86 -2.65 11.99
C ASN A 39 15.73 -2.34 10.98
N GLN A 40 14.53 -2.87 11.19
CA GLN A 40 13.46 -2.88 10.18
C GLN A 40 12.26 -2.00 10.55
N TYR A 41 12.02 -1.76 11.84
CA TYR A 41 10.88 -1.00 12.36
C TYR A 41 11.34 0.12 13.33
N PRO A 42 12.18 1.06 12.87
CA PRO A 42 12.76 2.09 13.73
C PRO A 42 11.72 2.98 14.43
N GLU A 43 10.51 3.11 13.86
CA GLU A 43 9.36 3.79 14.45
C GLU A 43 8.86 3.16 15.76
N LEU A 44 9.19 1.89 16.02
CA LEU A 44 8.85 1.19 17.25
C LEU A 44 9.89 1.39 18.36
N ILE A 45 11.10 1.89 18.03
CA ILE A 45 12.19 2.10 19.00
C ILE A 45 11.76 2.95 20.20
N PRO A 46 11.03 4.09 20.05
CA PRO A 46 10.61 4.91 21.20
C PRO A 46 9.68 4.17 22.17
N TYR A 47 9.06 3.08 21.72
CA TYR A 47 8.13 2.26 22.50
C TYR A 47 8.77 0.94 22.92
N LEU A 48 9.97 0.61 22.44
CA LEU A 48 10.68 -0.60 22.80
C LEU A 48 11.35 -0.37 24.16
N ALA A 49 10.86 -1.10 25.15
CA ALA A 49 11.35 -0.99 26.51
C ALA A 49 12.83 -1.42 26.58
N PRO A 50 13.74 -0.53 27.02
CA PRO A 50 15.18 -0.73 26.97
C PRO A 50 15.67 -1.59 28.13
N VAL A 51 15.14 -2.81 28.25
CA VAL A 51 15.43 -3.71 29.38
C VAL A 51 16.23 -4.90 28.88
N ALA A 52 17.35 -5.19 29.55
CA ALA A 52 18.22 -6.32 29.26
C ALA A 52 17.47 -7.66 29.35
N THR A 53 17.99 -8.69 28.71
CA THR A 53 17.42 -10.04 28.86
C THR A 53 17.59 -10.53 30.31
N PRO A 54 16.72 -11.42 30.80
CA PRO A 54 16.90 -11.99 32.14
C PRO A 54 18.27 -12.62 32.36
N VAL A 55 18.86 -13.24 31.33
CA VAL A 55 20.17 -13.89 31.45
C VAL A 55 21.27 -12.85 31.67
N GLU A 56 21.27 -11.77 30.90
CA GLU A 56 22.24 -10.67 31.06
C GLU A 56 22.06 -9.95 32.40
N ALA A 57 20.82 -9.66 32.80
CA ALA A 57 20.53 -9.04 34.08
C ALA A 57 21.04 -9.89 35.26
N GLU A 58 20.90 -11.22 35.17
CA GLU A 58 21.44 -12.15 36.15
C GLU A 58 22.97 -12.16 36.15
N ALA A 59 23.60 -12.17 34.98
CA ALA A 59 25.06 -12.12 34.87
C ALA A 59 25.63 -10.86 35.52
N ARG A 60 25.06 -9.68 35.22
CA ARG A 60 25.45 -8.39 35.83
C ARG A 60 25.27 -8.40 37.34
N TYR A 61 24.16 -8.97 37.83
CA TYR A 61 23.90 -9.11 39.26
C TYR A 61 24.95 -9.97 39.96
N LEU A 62 25.33 -11.09 39.35
CA LEU A 62 26.35 -11.98 39.88
C LEU A 62 27.75 -11.33 39.87
N LYS A 63 28.10 -10.62 38.79
CA LYS A 63 29.35 -9.84 38.72
C LYS A 63 29.39 -8.73 39.78
N ALA A 64 28.30 -8.00 40.00
CA ALA A 64 28.23 -7.01 41.07
C ALA A 64 28.37 -7.62 42.48
N LEU A 65 27.94 -8.88 42.67
CA LEU A 65 28.07 -9.60 43.95
C LEU A 65 29.46 -10.21 44.18
N TYR A 66 30.08 -10.73 43.14
CA TYR A 66 31.26 -11.59 43.25
C TYR A 66 32.53 -11.01 42.60
N GLY A 67 32.42 -9.85 41.94
CA GLY A 67 33.49 -9.14 41.24
C GLY A 67 33.30 -9.13 39.73
N GLU A 68 33.69 -8.04 39.07
CA GLU A 68 33.52 -7.83 37.61
C GLU A 68 34.20 -8.90 36.76
N ASP A 69 35.34 -9.43 37.20
CA ASP A 69 36.09 -10.47 36.49
C ASP A 69 35.48 -11.89 36.65
N THR A 70 34.31 -12.02 37.27
CA THR A 70 33.66 -13.33 37.48
C THR A 70 33.25 -13.93 36.13
N PRO A 71 33.79 -15.10 35.73
CA PRO A 71 33.41 -15.74 34.48
C PRO A 71 31.99 -16.32 34.60
N ILE A 72 31.10 -15.90 33.71
CA ILE A 72 29.71 -16.37 33.64
C ILE A 72 29.54 -17.19 32.36
N VAL A 73 29.08 -18.42 32.52
CA VAL A 73 28.75 -19.32 31.40
C VAL A 73 27.26 -19.61 31.46
N TYR A 74 26.53 -19.22 30.43
CA TYR A 74 25.17 -19.67 30.20
C TYR A 74 25.20 -20.87 29.23
N ALA A 75 24.41 -21.90 29.50
CA ALA A 75 24.29 -23.04 28.59
C ALA A 75 22.82 -23.42 28.45
N GLY A 76 22.27 -23.25 27.25
CA GLY A 76 20.87 -23.56 26.95
C GLY A 76 20.61 -23.54 25.45
N VAL A 77 19.43 -24.03 25.03
CA VAL A 77 19.05 -24.16 23.61
C VAL A 77 18.55 -22.83 23.01
N CYS A 78 18.99 -21.70 23.55
CA CYS A 78 18.58 -20.36 23.11
C CYS A 78 19.78 -19.63 22.50
N LEU A 79 19.57 -18.99 21.35
CA LEU A 79 20.57 -18.13 20.73
C LEU A 79 20.64 -16.83 21.53
N THR A 80 21.58 -16.73 22.47
CA THR A 80 22.05 -15.44 22.98
C THR A 80 23.05 -14.90 21.96
N GLU A 81 22.56 -14.14 20.97
CA GLU A 81 23.42 -13.30 20.14
C GLU A 81 23.31 -11.86 20.67
N GLY A 82 24.45 -11.26 21.06
CA GLY A 82 24.55 -9.80 21.24
C GLY A 82 24.74 -9.22 22.65
N GLY A 83 25.26 -9.96 23.63
CA GLY A 83 25.58 -9.41 24.96
C GLY A 83 27.04 -9.62 25.36
N ASP A 84 27.67 -8.62 25.99
CA ASP A 84 29.08 -8.66 26.44
C ASP A 84 29.28 -9.53 27.70
N ASP A 85 28.18 -9.92 28.36
CA ASP A 85 28.22 -10.53 29.70
C ASP A 85 28.22 -12.06 29.70
N VAL A 86 28.02 -12.72 28.55
CA VAL A 86 27.76 -14.18 28.48
C VAL A 86 28.48 -14.83 27.29
N ASP A 87 29.39 -15.77 27.58
CA ASP A 87 30.40 -16.25 26.60
C ASP A 87 30.22 -17.69 26.09
N ALA A 88 29.03 -18.31 26.17
CA ALA A 88 28.85 -19.61 25.51
C ALA A 88 27.45 -19.86 24.95
N ALA A 89 27.40 -20.14 23.65
CA ALA A 89 26.31 -20.86 23.00
C ALA A 89 26.86 -22.21 22.53
N ILE A 90 26.11 -23.29 22.75
CA ILE A 90 26.45 -24.62 22.25
C ILE A 90 25.30 -25.16 21.42
N THR A 91 25.62 -25.72 20.26
CA THR A 91 24.69 -26.46 19.42
C THR A 91 24.26 -27.77 20.09
N LEU A 92 23.14 -28.35 19.65
CA LEU A 92 22.72 -29.68 20.13
C LEU A 92 23.79 -30.75 19.88
N SER A 93 24.52 -30.66 18.77
CA SER A 93 25.64 -31.55 18.46
C SER A 93 26.84 -31.36 19.40
N GLU A 94 27.13 -30.12 19.81
CA GLU A 94 28.17 -29.83 20.80
C GLU A 94 27.75 -30.29 22.20
N LEU A 95 26.48 -30.08 22.58
CA LEU A 95 25.93 -30.62 23.82
C LEU A 95 26.00 -32.15 23.84
N GLU A 96 25.62 -32.81 22.75
CA GLU A 96 25.74 -34.27 22.60
C GLU A 96 27.20 -34.72 22.72
N SER A 97 28.13 -34.00 22.10
CA SER A 97 29.58 -34.26 22.19
C SER A 97 30.11 -34.11 23.61
N ILE A 98 29.66 -33.08 24.35
CA ILE A 98 30.02 -32.85 25.76
C ILE A 98 29.51 -34.00 26.64
N ILE A 99 28.24 -34.38 26.47
CA ILE A 99 27.60 -35.50 27.19
C ILE A 99 28.38 -36.80 26.93
N ARG A 100 28.68 -37.08 25.65
CA ARG A 100 29.42 -38.28 25.21
C ARG A 100 30.84 -38.31 25.76
N LYS A 101 31.59 -37.20 25.70
CA LYS A 101 32.97 -37.08 26.23
C LYS A 101 33.03 -37.27 27.74
N ARG A 102 31.98 -36.89 28.47
CA ARG A 102 31.86 -37.12 29.92
C ARG A 102 31.44 -38.54 30.29
N GLY A 103 31.25 -39.42 29.30
CA GLY A 103 30.79 -40.79 29.52
C GLY A 103 29.35 -40.87 30.03
N VAL A 104 28.58 -39.78 29.91
CA VAL A 104 27.19 -39.73 30.35
C VAL A 104 26.34 -40.41 29.28
N ARG A 105 25.71 -41.53 29.63
CA ARG A 105 24.69 -42.17 28.78
C ARG A 105 23.33 -41.73 29.28
N VAL A 106 22.58 -41.02 28.43
CA VAL A 106 21.26 -40.45 28.79
C VAL A 106 20.29 -41.56 29.22
N GLN A 107 20.33 -42.72 28.54
CA GLN A 107 19.52 -43.89 28.90
C GLN A 107 19.83 -44.49 30.28
N ASP A 108 20.99 -44.18 30.87
CA ASP A 108 21.39 -44.69 32.18
C ASP A 108 21.04 -43.71 33.31
N GLN A 109 20.56 -42.51 32.98
CA GLN A 109 20.22 -41.53 33.99
C GLN A 109 18.88 -41.91 34.65
N PRO A 110 18.72 -41.64 35.95
CA PRO A 110 17.44 -41.81 36.62
C PRO A 110 16.33 -41.05 35.88
N LEU A 111 15.19 -41.71 35.65
CA LEU A 111 13.98 -41.07 35.11
C LEU A 111 13.48 -39.91 36.00
N TYR A 112 13.90 -39.91 37.26
CA TYR A 112 13.59 -38.93 38.28
C TYR A 112 14.85 -38.68 39.12
N PHE A 113 15.18 -37.41 39.32
CA PHE A 113 16.31 -36.98 40.14
C PHE A 113 15.81 -36.08 41.27
N SER A 114 16.48 -36.15 42.42
CA SER A 114 16.26 -35.20 43.50
C SER A 114 17.08 -33.94 43.24
N ARG A 115 16.40 -32.81 43.05
CA ARG A 115 17.06 -31.50 42.99
C ARG A 115 17.64 -31.15 44.36
N ILE A 116 18.85 -30.60 44.37
CA ILE A 116 19.33 -29.78 45.48
C ILE A 116 18.33 -28.62 45.61
N PRO A 117 17.87 -28.24 46.83
CA PRO A 117 16.87 -27.19 46.97
C PRO A 117 17.43 -25.86 46.45
N GLU A 118 17.07 -25.52 45.21
CA GLU A 118 17.28 -24.18 44.67
C GLU A 118 16.12 -23.33 45.18
N GLU A 119 16.40 -22.36 46.05
CA GLU A 119 15.41 -21.37 46.46
C GLU A 119 14.95 -20.58 45.24
N ARG A 120 13.82 -20.99 44.64
CA ARG A 120 13.12 -20.19 43.64
C ARG A 120 12.20 -19.20 44.35
N ARG A 121 12.78 -18.12 44.83
CA ARG A 121 11.98 -16.94 45.19
C ARG A 121 11.73 -16.18 43.88
N ARG A 122 10.48 -15.79 43.60
CA ARG A 122 10.08 -14.88 42.50
C ARG A 122 8.87 -14.09 42.98
N TYR A 123 9.06 -12.83 43.36
CA TYR A 123 8.05 -11.98 43.98
C TYR A 123 7.44 -11.01 42.97
N TRP A 124 8.25 -10.47 42.05
CA TRP A 124 7.84 -9.50 41.04
C TRP A 124 7.57 -10.11 39.67
N SER A 125 8.04 -11.33 39.39
CA SER A 125 8.07 -11.88 38.04
C SER A 125 7.32 -13.20 37.84
N THR A 126 6.81 -13.38 36.62
CA THR A 126 6.51 -14.70 36.05
C THR A 126 7.65 -15.16 35.12
N ALA A 127 7.49 -16.29 34.44
CA ALA A 127 8.53 -16.82 33.55
C ALA A 127 8.94 -15.79 32.48
N GLY A 128 10.25 -15.69 32.24
CA GLY A 128 10.83 -14.74 31.30
C GLY A 128 10.80 -13.30 31.78
N GLY A 129 10.58 -13.01 33.06
CA GLY A 129 10.69 -11.67 33.64
C GLY A 129 9.47 -10.77 33.45
N MET A 130 8.30 -11.35 33.15
CA MET A 130 7.06 -10.59 32.96
C MET A 130 6.50 -10.15 34.32
N PRO A 131 6.19 -8.86 34.54
CA PRO A 131 5.77 -8.41 35.86
C PRO A 131 4.43 -8.99 36.31
N LEU A 132 4.43 -9.58 37.50
CA LEU A 132 3.25 -10.19 38.09
C LEU A 132 2.18 -9.15 38.44
N GLU A 133 2.57 -8.00 38.97
CA GLU A 133 1.62 -6.92 39.31
C GLU A 133 0.97 -6.32 38.06
N LEU A 134 1.73 -6.13 36.98
CA LEU A 134 1.17 -5.67 35.71
C LEU A 134 0.14 -6.66 35.17
N LEU A 135 0.39 -7.97 35.26
CA LEU A 135 -0.59 -8.99 34.87
C LEU A 135 -1.85 -9.01 35.75
N LYS A 136 -1.79 -8.50 36.99
CA LYS A 136 -2.97 -8.33 37.85
C LYS A 136 -3.77 -7.09 37.47
N GLU A 137 -3.09 -6.01 37.09
CA GLU A 137 -3.68 -4.74 36.65
C GLU A 137 -4.29 -4.85 35.24
N GLU A 138 -3.50 -5.34 34.29
CA GLU A 138 -3.87 -5.57 32.89
C GLU A 138 -3.78 -7.07 32.57
N PRO A 139 -4.81 -7.86 32.92
CA PRO A 139 -4.80 -9.30 32.72
C PRO A 139 -4.75 -9.64 31.22
N HIS A 140 -4.35 -10.86 30.88
CA HIS A 140 -4.27 -11.32 29.48
C HIS A 140 -5.58 -11.19 28.67
N ALA A 141 -6.73 -11.05 29.34
CA ALA A 141 -8.01 -10.81 28.70
C ALA A 141 -8.29 -9.31 28.38
N SER A 142 -7.44 -8.40 28.87
CA SER A 142 -7.55 -6.97 28.62
C SER A 142 -7.23 -6.64 27.17
N ARG A 143 -7.92 -5.63 26.64
CA ARG A 143 -7.63 -5.06 25.31
C ARG A 143 -6.36 -4.21 25.28
N ARG A 144 -5.84 -3.84 26.47
CA ARG A 144 -4.58 -3.09 26.65
C ARG A 144 -3.38 -4.00 26.92
N PHE A 145 -3.59 -5.32 26.96
CA PHE A 145 -2.52 -6.30 26.99
C PHE A 145 -2.52 -7.10 25.68
N ARG A 146 -1.44 -7.02 24.91
CA ARG A 146 -1.31 -7.71 23.61
C ARG A 146 -0.14 -8.68 23.66
N LYS A 147 -0.45 -9.96 23.45
CA LYS A 147 0.57 -10.99 23.27
C LYS A 147 0.76 -11.27 21.79
N VAL A 148 1.99 -11.17 21.33
CA VAL A 148 2.36 -11.34 19.93
C VAL A 148 3.40 -12.45 19.84
N ARG A 149 3.28 -13.30 18.81
CA ARG A 149 4.22 -14.39 18.56
C ARG A 149 4.88 -14.19 17.20
N GLY A 150 6.20 -14.32 17.19
CA GLY A 150 7.01 -14.15 16.00
C GLY A 150 6.94 -12.74 15.43
N LEU A 151 7.38 -12.63 14.17
CA LEU A 151 7.61 -11.36 13.49
C LEU A 151 6.38 -10.87 12.71
N GLY A 152 5.41 -11.74 12.42
CA GLY A 152 4.34 -11.43 11.47
C GLY A 152 3.41 -10.28 11.87
N ALA A 153 3.32 -9.95 13.16
CA ALA A 153 2.50 -8.83 13.63
C ALA A 153 3.27 -7.51 13.77
N LEU A 154 4.60 -7.49 13.55
CA LEU A 154 5.41 -6.29 13.70
C LEU A 154 4.96 -5.17 12.77
N GLU A 155 4.64 -5.49 11.52
CA GLU A 155 4.12 -4.51 10.55
C GLU A 155 2.81 -3.86 11.03
N GLY A 156 1.89 -4.67 11.56
CA GLY A 156 0.62 -4.16 12.10
C GLY A 156 0.81 -3.29 13.35
N ILE A 157 1.77 -3.64 14.21
CA ILE A 157 2.12 -2.87 15.42
C ILE A 157 2.80 -1.55 15.01
N ALA A 158 3.74 -1.59 14.08
CA ALA A 158 4.43 -0.44 13.51
C ALA A 158 3.45 0.56 12.91
N ARG A 159 2.51 0.09 12.09
CA ARG A 159 1.44 0.94 11.56
C ARG A 159 0.55 1.52 12.65
N ALA A 160 0.08 0.69 13.59
CA ALA A 160 -0.84 1.13 14.63
C ALA A 160 -0.24 2.24 15.51
N VAL A 161 1.05 2.11 15.86
CA VAL A 161 1.74 3.05 16.75
C VAL A 161 2.30 4.24 15.97
N GLY A 162 3.01 3.99 14.87
CA GLY A 162 3.72 5.00 14.09
C GLY A 162 2.81 5.84 13.19
N THR A 163 1.81 5.22 12.56
CA THR A 163 0.89 5.89 11.62
C THR A 163 -0.41 6.27 12.30
N ASP A 164 -1.11 5.30 12.89
CA ASP A 164 -2.48 5.48 13.38
C ASP A 164 -2.51 6.08 14.80
N ARG A 165 -1.34 6.25 15.44
CA ARG A 165 -1.18 6.83 16.79
C ARG A 165 -2.05 6.16 17.86
N ILE A 166 -2.25 4.85 17.72
CA ILE A 166 -3.04 4.03 18.64
C ILE A 166 -2.16 3.65 19.83
N ALA A 167 -2.62 3.98 21.05
CA ALA A 167 -2.04 3.45 22.27
C ALA A 167 -2.40 1.96 22.42
N LEU A 168 -1.39 1.09 22.35
CA LEU A 168 -1.58 -0.36 22.43
C LEU A 168 -1.58 -0.90 23.86
N GLY A 169 -1.15 -0.10 24.82
CA GLY A 169 -0.88 -0.55 26.19
C GLY A 169 0.39 -1.40 26.24
N PHE A 170 0.34 -2.52 26.94
CA PHE A 170 1.48 -3.42 27.09
C PHE A 170 1.51 -4.48 26.00
N VAL A 171 2.56 -4.51 25.19
CA VAL A 171 2.75 -5.44 24.08
C VAL A 171 3.94 -6.36 24.39
N ASP A 172 3.67 -7.64 24.59
CA ASP A 172 4.68 -8.68 24.84
C ASP A 172 4.90 -9.49 23.54
N ILE A 173 6.06 -9.31 22.92
CA ILE A 173 6.45 -9.96 21.66
C ILE A 173 7.38 -11.13 21.97
N LEU A 174 6.97 -12.31 21.53
CA LEU A 174 7.73 -13.55 21.73
C LEU A 174 8.50 -13.96 20.45
N PRO A 175 9.68 -14.60 20.61
CA PRO A 175 10.68 -14.86 19.56
C PRO A 175 10.15 -15.43 18.24
N CYS A 176 9.13 -16.28 18.29
CA CYS A 176 8.62 -17.01 17.14
C CYS A 176 7.28 -17.69 17.46
N GLU A 177 6.65 -18.22 16.43
CA GLU A 177 5.50 -19.12 16.53
C GLU A 177 5.86 -20.45 17.24
N GLY A 178 7.15 -20.86 17.34
CA GLY A 178 7.47 -22.26 17.63
C GLY A 178 8.82 -22.70 18.27
N CYS A 179 9.70 -21.86 18.80
CA CYS A 179 10.94 -22.35 19.43
C CYS A 179 10.75 -22.84 20.88
N LEU A 180 11.07 -24.12 21.08
CA LEU A 180 11.29 -24.94 22.29
C LEU A 180 11.86 -24.14 23.49
N ASP A 181 11.44 -24.20 24.76
CA ASP A 181 10.46 -24.99 25.51
C ASP A 181 9.73 -24.02 26.48
N HIS A 182 8.62 -23.40 26.05
CA HIS A 182 7.67 -22.84 27.01
C HIS A 182 6.63 -23.92 27.31
N PRO A 183 6.22 -24.17 28.57
CA PRO A 183 5.22 -25.19 28.95
C PRO A 183 3.81 -25.02 28.33
N LEU A 184 3.66 -24.06 27.39
CA LEU A 184 2.44 -23.76 26.65
C LEU A 184 2.52 -24.16 25.15
N LEU A 185 3.57 -24.88 24.70
CA LEU A 185 3.76 -25.26 23.29
C LEU A 185 3.36 -26.71 22.99
N GLY A 186 2.11 -26.94 22.59
CA GLY A 186 1.55 -28.21 22.09
C GLY A 186 0.06 -28.00 21.77
N PRO A 187 -0.67 -29.02 21.26
CA PRO A 187 -2.13 -28.96 21.18
C PRO A 187 -2.71 -28.47 22.52
N LYS A 188 -3.75 -27.61 22.50
CA LYS A 188 -4.32 -26.99 23.73
C LYS A 188 -4.64 -28.02 24.82
N ASP A 189 -4.94 -29.23 24.39
CA ASP A 189 -5.25 -30.46 25.10
C ASP A 189 -4.07 -31.06 25.90
N GLU A 190 -2.82 -30.71 25.58
CA GLU A 190 -1.63 -31.13 26.37
C GLU A 190 -1.17 -30.09 27.41
N LEU A 191 -1.72 -28.87 27.34
CA LEU A 191 -1.35 -27.74 28.20
C LEU A 191 -1.53 -28.05 29.70
N PHE A 192 -2.62 -28.75 30.04
CA PHE A 192 -2.93 -29.16 31.41
C PHE A 192 -1.98 -30.24 31.93
N ARG A 193 -1.63 -31.22 31.09
CA ARG A 193 -0.67 -32.28 31.44
C ARG A 193 0.72 -31.71 31.69
N ARG A 194 1.14 -30.72 30.90
CA ARG A 194 2.45 -30.09 31.02
C ARG A 194 2.53 -29.11 32.19
N ARG A 195 1.47 -28.32 32.46
CA ARG A 195 1.35 -27.56 33.71
C ARG A 195 1.33 -28.47 34.94
N ALA A 196 0.72 -29.65 34.83
CA ALA A 196 0.74 -30.63 35.92
C ALA A 196 2.14 -31.22 36.14
N ILE A 197 2.91 -31.53 35.09
CA ILE A 197 4.30 -32.02 35.22
C ILE A 197 5.21 -30.93 35.81
N VAL A 198 5.11 -29.69 35.32
CA VAL A 198 5.89 -28.56 35.85
C VAL A 198 5.47 -28.24 37.28
N GLY A 199 4.18 -28.13 37.56
CA GLY A 199 3.65 -27.87 38.90
C GLY A 199 3.93 -29.00 39.91
N ALA A 200 4.06 -30.25 39.46
CA ALA A 200 4.44 -31.38 40.30
C ALA A 200 5.96 -31.48 40.54
N THR A 201 6.77 -30.76 39.76
CA THR A 201 8.24 -30.76 39.85
C THR A 201 8.83 -29.42 40.32
N GLU A 202 7.99 -28.40 40.51
CA GLU A 202 8.37 -27.08 41.01
C GLU A 202 8.24 -27.00 42.55
N PRO A 203 9.27 -26.48 43.27
CA PRO A 203 9.16 -26.21 44.70
C PRO A 203 8.18 -25.05 45.00
N PRO A 204 7.70 -24.93 46.26
CA PRO A 204 6.79 -23.86 46.68
C PRO A 204 7.40 -22.47 46.48
N ARG A 205 6.56 -21.50 46.06
CA ARG A 205 6.98 -20.11 45.89
C ARG A 205 7.19 -19.43 47.24
N ALA A 206 8.26 -18.66 47.36
CA ALA A 206 8.59 -17.97 48.60
C ALA A 206 7.64 -16.80 48.91
N PRO A 207 7.40 -16.48 50.19
CA PRO A 207 6.52 -15.41 50.62
C PRO A 207 7.18 -14.00 50.60
N GLY A 208 8.48 -13.87 50.26
CA GLY A 208 9.20 -12.59 50.29
C GLY A 208 10.26 -12.42 49.17
N PRO A 209 10.88 -11.23 49.05
CA PRO A 209 11.79 -10.87 47.97
C PRO A 209 13.06 -11.75 47.86
N VAL A 210 13.55 -11.86 46.63
CA VAL A 210 14.65 -12.75 46.22
C VAL A 210 15.99 -12.04 46.16
N LEU A 211 15.94 -10.77 45.77
CA LEU A 211 17.11 -9.94 45.54
C LEU A 211 17.62 -9.45 46.89
N LYS A 212 18.93 -9.50 47.09
CA LYS A 212 19.54 -8.87 48.28
C LYS A 212 19.34 -7.36 48.20
N GLU A 213 18.88 -6.77 49.30
CA GLU A 213 18.80 -5.32 49.44
C GLU A 213 20.20 -4.69 49.32
N GLY A 214 20.29 -3.53 48.66
CA GLY A 214 21.52 -2.75 48.53
C GLY A 214 22.41 -3.06 47.32
N VAL A 215 22.08 -4.05 46.50
CA VAL A 215 22.79 -4.32 45.23
C VAL A 215 22.01 -3.70 44.07
N THR A 216 22.59 -2.69 43.45
CA THR A 216 22.02 -2.00 42.29
C THR A 216 22.82 -2.36 41.05
N ILE A 217 22.13 -2.78 39.99
CA ILE A 217 22.72 -3.01 38.67
C ILE A 217 21.93 -2.27 37.61
N GLU A 218 22.60 -1.93 36.51
CA GLU A 218 21.94 -1.35 35.34
C GLU A 218 21.26 -2.46 34.54
N VAL A 219 19.93 -2.55 34.67
CA VAL A 219 19.08 -3.47 33.89
C VAL A 219 18.51 -2.76 32.67
N GLY A 220 18.50 -1.42 32.67
CA GLY A 220 18.28 -0.61 31.49
C GLY A 220 19.49 -0.64 30.56
N ALA A 221 19.28 -0.61 29.25
CA ALA A 221 20.33 -0.34 28.29
C ALA A 221 19.86 0.74 27.33
N ALA A 222 20.48 1.93 27.37
CA ALA A 222 20.28 2.90 26.32
C ALA A 222 20.83 2.28 25.01
N PHE A 223 19.94 1.96 24.07
CA PHE A 223 20.39 1.50 22.77
C PHE A 223 21.14 2.66 22.09
N ASP A 224 22.37 2.43 21.65
CA ASP A 224 23.00 3.34 20.70
C ASP A 224 22.23 3.25 19.38
N ILE A 225 21.43 4.29 19.11
CA ILE A 225 20.63 4.41 17.89
C ILE A 225 21.58 4.80 16.75
N GLU A 226 22.30 3.83 16.19
CA GLU A 226 22.82 3.98 14.84
C GLU A 226 21.69 3.68 13.87
N VAL A 227 21.14 4.73 13.24
CA VAL A 227 20.23 4.58 12.08
C VAL A 227 21.02 4.00 10.91
N LYS A 228 21.22 2.68 10.89
CA LYS A 228 21.72 1.95 9.72
C LYS A 228 20.54 1.53 8.84
N GLY A 229 19.89 2.53 8.26
CA GLY A 229 19.11 2.36 7.04
C GLY A 229 19.79 3.17 5.96
N MET A 230 20.36 2.52 4.95
CA MET A 230 20.51 3.23 3.67
C MET A 230 19.08 3.63 3.29
N GLY A 231 18.79 4.93 3.32
CA GLY A 231 17.58 5.45 2.70
C GLY A 231 17.48 4.93 1.25
N PRO A 232 16.28 4.88 0.67
CA PRO A 232 16.17 4.56 -0.75
C PRO A 232 17.07 5.54 -1.51
N THR A 233 17.73 5.05 -2.56
CA THR A 233 18.54 5.93 -3.39
C THR A 233 17.65 7.01 -4.01
N VAL A 234 18.24 8.16 -4.31
CA VAL A 234 17.49 9.28 -4.90
C VAL A 234 16.80 8.82 -6.19
N GLU A 235 17.47 8.00 -6.98
CA GLU A 235 16.97 7.45 -8.24
C GLU A 235 15.72 6.58 -8.02
N ALA A 236 15.70 5.74 -6.98
CA ALA A 236 14.56 4.89 -6.68
C ALA A 236 13.32 5.70 -6.25
N VAL A 237 13.53 6.82 -5.55
CA VAL A 237 12.44 7.73 -5.17
C VAL A 237 11.94 8.51 -6.39
N GLU A 238 12.85 8.99 -7.24
CA GLU A 238 12.52 9.69 -8.48
C GLU A 238 11.72 8.81 -9.44
N GLU A 239 12.09 7.54 -9.63
CA GLU A 239 11.37 6.59 -10.50
C GLU A 239 9.91 6.41 -10.05
N VAL A 240 9.65 6.35 -8.74
CA VAL A 240 8.29 6.27 -8.20
C VAL A 240 7.52 7.57 -8.47
N LEU A 241 8.15 8.73 -8.28
CA LEU A 241 7.53 10.04 -8.54
C LEU A 241 7.18 10.22 -10.02
N GLU A 242 8.07 9.80 -10.92
CA GLU A 242 7.83 9.85 -12.36
C GLU A 242 6.62 9.01 -12.79
N GLN A 243 6.43 7.84 -12.18
CA GLN A 243 5.27 6.99 -12.45
C GLN A 243 3.96 7.62 -11.97
N ILE A 244 3.96 8.32 -10.83
CA ILE A 244 2.80 9.08 -10.34
C ILE A 244 2.51 10.26 -11.28
N GLY A 245 3.56 10.99 -11.69
CA GLY A 245 3.46 12.19 -12.51
C GLY A 245 3.13 13.45 -11.72
N LEU A 246 3.10 14.58 -12.43
CA LEU A 246 2.86 15.91 -11.87
C LEU A 246 1.39 16.33 -12.01
N ALA A 247 0.98 17.26 -11.16
CA ALA A 247 -0.30 17.95 -11.28
C ALA A 247 -0.29 18.92 -12.48
N PRO A 248 -1.45 19.41 -12.94
CA PRO A 248 -1.54 20.31 -14.11
C PRO A 248 -0.73 21.60 -13.99
N ASN A 249 -0.37 22.01 -12.77
CA ASN A 249 0.46 23.17 -12.48
C ASN A 249 1.98 22.86 -12.52
N GLY A 250 2.37 21.65 -12.92
CA GLY A 250 3.77 21.20 -12.97
C GLY A 250 4.40 20.88 -11.61
N ARG A 251 3.61 20.85 -10.52
CA ARG A 251 4.09 20.52 -9.17
C ARG A 251 3.65 19.10 -8.77
N PRO A 252 4.31 18.48 -7.75
CA PRO A 252 3.80 17.26 -7.14
C PRO A 252 2.36 17.41 -6.66
N TRP A 253 1.59 16.32 -6.73
CA TRP A 253 0.16 16.37 -6.40
C TRP A 253 -0.11 16.65 -4.93
N ASP A 254 0.71 16.10 -4.03
CA ASP A 254 0.66 16.27 -2.57
C ASP A 254 -0.76 16.26 -1.98
N SER A 255 -1.61 15.38 -2.52
CA SER A 255 -3.05 15.40 -2.24
C SER A 255 -3.46 14.84 -0.88
N GLY A 256 -2.56 14.15 -0.17
CA GLY A 256 -2.87 13.45 1.08
C GLY A 256 -3.72 12.18 0.95
N ALA A 257 -4.28 11.89 -0.23
CA ALA A 257 -5.31 10.86 -0.40
C ALA A 257 -4.82 9.42 -0.14
N CYS A 258 -3.52 9.15 -0.25
CA CYS A 258 -2.90 7.86 0.05
C CYS A 258 -2.43 7.73 1.52
N GLY A 259 -2.73 8.70 2.38
CA GLY A 259 -2.32 8.72 3.79
C GLY A 259 -0.94 9.31 4.06
N TYR A 260 -0.20 9.75 3.03
CA TYR A 260 1.08 10.45 3.14
C TYR A 260 0.91 11.93 2.87
N ARG A 261 1.64 12.79 3.57
CA ARG A 261 1.48 14.26 3.48
C ARG A 261 1.98 14.80 2.15
N THR A 262 3.00 14.18 1.58
CA THR A 262 3.56 14.55 0.27
C THR A 262 3.77 13.32 -0.61
N CYS A 263 3.79 13.53 -1.92
CA CYS A 263 4.20 12.51 -2.89
C CYS A 263 5.64 12.04 -2.64
N GLN A 264 6.52 12.92 -2.13
CA GLN A 264 7.88 12.56 -1.74
C GLN A 264 7.88 11.52 -0.61
N GLU A 265 7.10 11.73 0.45
CA GLU A 265 6.99 10.78 1.57
C GLU A 265 6.44 9.43 1.10
N PHE A 266 5.40 9.46 0.26
CA PHE A 266 4.87 8.25 -0.35
C PHE A 266 5.93 7.51 -1.17
N ALA A 267 6.71 8.24 -1.98
CA ALA A 267 7.72 7.67 -2.86
C ALA A 267 8.87 7.03 -2.08
N VAL A 268 9.33 7.67 -1.00
CA VAL A 268 10.30 7.08 -0.06
C VAL A 268 9.76 5.78 0.52
N ALA A 269 8.50 5.78 0.99
CA ALA A 269 7.88 4.58 1.55
C ALA A 269 7.72 3.47 0.51
N ALA A 270 7.37 3.80 -0.73
CA ALA A 270 7.21 2.84 -1.82
C ALA A 270 8.56 2.24 -2.24
N ALA A 271 9.62 3.07 -2.36
CA ALA A 271 10.97 2.62 -2.70
C ALA A 271 11.58 1.71 -1.61
N GLN A 272 11.13 1.86 -0.36
CA GLN A 272 11.49 0.99 0.76
C GLN A 272 10.60 -0.26 0.89
N GLY A 273 9.62 -0.45 -0.01
CA GLY A 273 8.69 -1.58 0.04
C GLY A 273 7.64 -1.51 1.14
N ARG A 274 7.46 -0.36 1.80
CA ARG A 274 6.47 -0.14 2.89
C ARG A 274 5.07 0.16 2.38
N THR A 275 4.94 0.52 1.11
CA THR A 275 3.66 0.68 0.41
C THR A 275 3.83 0.29 -1.05
N THR A 276 2.73 0.25 -1.80
CA THR A 276 2.74 -0.09 -3.22
C THR A 276 2.21 1.07 -4.06
N LEU A 277 2.64 1.17 -5.31
CA LEU A 277 2.11 2.17 -6.27
C LEU A 277 0.57 2.11 -6.41
N LYS A 278 -0.02 0.92 -6.23
CA LYS A 278 -1.47 0.73 -6.26
C LYS A 278 -2.20 1.45 -5.11
N SER A 279 -1.49 1.81 -4.04
CA SER A 279 -2.03 2.62 -2.95
C SER A 279 -2.11 4.11 -3.29
N CYS A 280 -1.51 4.56 -4.41
CA CYS A 280 -1.57 5.95 -4.85
C CYS A 280 -2.74 6.17 -5.84
N PRO A 281 -3.76 6.98 -5.49
CA PRO A 281 -4.89 7.26 -6.39
C PRO A 281 -4.48 7.90 -7.70
N ARG A 282 -3.50 8.81 -7.69
CA ARG A 282 -3.03 9.51 -8.90
C ARG A 282 -2.32 8.58 -9.88
N TYR A 283 -1.56 7.61 -9.37
CA TYR A 283 -0.99 6.56 -10.20
C TYR A 283 -2.10 5.72 -10.86
N LEU A 284 -3.12 5.30 -10.11
CA LEU A 284 -4.23 4.51 -10.66
C LEU A 284 -5.02 5.27 -11.74
N GLU A 285 -5.33 6.54 -11.50
CA GLU A 285 -6.01 7.41 -12.48
C GLU A 285 -5.20 7.52 -13.77
N ARG A 286 -3.89 7.76 -13.66
CA ARG A 286 -2.99 7.84 -14.81
C ARG A 286 -2.93 6.52 -15.58
N GLN A 287 -2.84 5.38 -14.88
CA GLN A 287 -2.84 4.06 -15.52
C GLN A 287 -4.17 3.78 -16.23
N ALA A 288 -5.30 4.15 -15.63
CA ALA A 288 -6.62 4.04 -16.26
C ALA A 288 -6.70 4.90 -17.53
N GLN A 289 -6.18 6.12 -17.49
CA GLN A 289 -6.15 7.01 -18.65
C GLN A 289 -5.25 6.47 -19.77
N ILE A 290 -4.06 5.95 -19.44
CA ILE A 290 -3.18 5.29 -20.41
C ILE A 290 -3.86 4.07 -21.02
N ALA A 291 -4.49 3.22 -20.21
CA ALA A 291 -5.21 2.05 -20.68
C ALA A 291 -6.37 2.44 -21.61
N GLN A 292 -7.10 3.50 -21.29
CA GLN A 292 -8.17 4.04 -22.13
C GLN A 292 -7.61 4.58 -23.46
N GLN A 293 -6.46 5.24 -23.47
CA GLN A 293 -5.77 5.69 -24.68
C GLN A 293 -5.22 4.52 -25.53
N GLN A 294 -4.97 3.37 -24.92
CA GLN A 294 -4.50 2.16 -25.59
C GLN A 294 -5.64 1.28 -26.13
N ALA A 295 -6.88 1.49 -25.69
CA ALA A 295 -8.03 0.76 -26.20
C ALA A 295 -8.32 1.13 -27.67
N ALA A 296 -8.62 0.15 -28.51
CA ALA A 296 -8.94 0.35 -29.93
C ALA A 296 -10.35 0.94 -30.16
N VAL A 297 -11.24 0.79 -29.17
CA VAL A 297 -12.64 1.21 -29.25
C VAL A 297 -13.03 2.03 -28.02
N ASP A 298 -13.91 3.00 -28.19
CA ASP A 298 -14.52 3.76 -27.09
C ASP A 298 -15.53 2.85 -26.37
N ALA A 299 -15.33 2.64 -25.06
CA ALA A 299 -16.11 1.68 -24.29
C ALA A 299 -17.60 2.04 -24.19
N LEU A 300 -17.96 3.33 -24.31
CA LEU A 300 -19.36 3.75 -24.22
C LEU A 300 -20.10 3.55 -25.55
N THR A 301 -19.48 3.97 -26.65
CA THR A 301 -20.13 4.08 -27.97
C THR A 301 -19.84 2.91 -28.90
N GLY A 302 -18.75 2.18 -28.67
CA GLY A 302 -18.28 1.09 -29.54
C GLY A 302 -17.59 1.57 -30.83
N LEU A 303 -17.50 2.88 -31.06
CA LEU A 303 -16.77 3.44 -32.19
C LEU A 303 -15.25 3.38 -32.00
N ALA A 304 -14.49 3.71 -33.03
CA ALA A 304 -13.04 3.82 -32.93
C ALA A 304 -12.63 4.81 -31.83
N SER A 305 -11.60 4.46 -31.06
CA SER A 305 -11.01 5.40 -30.11
C SER A 305 -10.32 6.56 -30.83
N PHE A 306 -10.10 7.68 -30.13
CA PHE A 306 -9.37 8.83 -30.66
C PHE A 306 -8.01 8.44 -31.27
N ARG A 307 -7.30 7.48 -30.64
CA ARG A 307 -6.03 6.96 -31.17
C ARG A 307 -6.21 6.31 -32.54
N VAL A 308 -7.18 5.40 -32.69
CA VAL A 308 -7.45 4.71 -33.96
C VAL A 308 -7.88 5.70 -35.04
N LEU A 309 -8.70 6.70 -34.68
CA LEU A 309 -9.07 7.80 -35.58
C LEU A 309 -7.85 8.56 -36.10
N ARG A 310 -6.96 8.99 -35.19
CA ARG A 310 -5.75 9.75 -35.55
C ARG A 310 -4.81 8.93 -36.42
N ASP A 311 -4.59 7.67 -36.07
CA ASP A 311 -3.73 6.77 -36.84
C ASP A 311 -4.33 6.52 -38.25
N ARG A 312 -5.68 6.42 -38.36
CA ARG A 312 -6.36 6.32 -39.66
C ARG A 312 -6.26 7.61 -40.47
N LEU A 313 -6.41 8.78 -39.85
CA LEU A 313 -6.26 10.08 -40.50
C LEU A 313 -4.85 10.25 -41.09
N ALA A 314 -3.81 9.92 -40.32
CA ALA A 314 -2.43 9.95 -40.79
C ALA A 314 -2.19 9.02 -41.99
N ASN A 315 -2.78 7.82 -41.95
CA ASN A 315 -2.71 6.87 -43.06
C ASN A 315 -3.42 7.39 -44.32
N GLU A 316 -4.56 8.07 -44.18
CA GLU A 316 -5.29 8.66 -45.32
C GLU A 316 -4.56 9.85 -45.93
N VAL A 317 -3.96 10.72 -45.11
CA VAL A 317 -3.05 11.79 -45.58
C VAL A 317 -1.91 11.20 -46.41
N ALA A 318 -1.23 10.17 -45.89
CA ALA A 318 -0.15 9.50 -46.61
C ALA A 318 -0.64 8.80 -47.90
N ARG A 319 -1.85 8.24 -47.91
CA ARG A 319 -2.45 7.63 -49.10
C ARG A 319 -2.72 8.69 -50.17
N CYS A 320 -3.42 9.77 -49.82
CA CYS A 320 -3.77 10.85 -50.74
C CYS A 320 -2.54 11.56 -51.32
N HIS A 321 -1.50 11.77 -50.51
CA HIS A 321 -0.22 12.28 -51.02
C HIS A 321 0.40 11.40 -52.12
N ARG A 322 0.27 10.07 -52.03
CA ARG A 322 0.81 9.14 -53.03
C ARG A 322 -0.06 9.01 -54.27
N THR A 323 -1.39 9.01 -54.10
CA THR A 323 -2.33 8.70 -55.18
C THR A 323 -2.91 9.94 -55.86
N GLY A 324 -2.75 11.13 -55.29
CA GLY A 324 -3.42 12.35 -55.73
C GLY A 324 -4.94 12.33 -55.50
N ASP A 325 -5.41 11.45 -54.62
CA ASP A 325 -6.83 11.31 -54.29
C ASP A 325 -7.21 12.29 -53.16
N ARG A 326 -8.50 12.33 -52.80
CA ARG A 326 -9.04 13.17 -51.73
C ARG A 326 -9.76 12.36 -50.66
N PHE A 327 -9.92 12.95 -49.49
CA PHE A 327 -10.83 12.45 -48.46
C PHE A 327 -11.45 13.64 -47.73
N ALA A 328 -12.50 13.39 -46.97
CA ALA A 328 -13.14 14.44 -46.18
C ALA A 328 -13.25 14.03 -44.70
N VAL A 329 -13.25 15.04 -43.83
CA VAL A 329 -13.47 14.90 -42.40
C VAL A 329 -14.74 15.63 -42.02
N LEU A 330 -15.57 14.95 -41.23
CA LEU A 330 -16.73 15.54 -40.58
C LEU A 330 -16.41 15.63 -39.09
N PHE A 331 -16.58 16.82 -38.53
CA PHE A 331 -16.48 17.07 -37.09
C PHE A 331 -17.86 17.41 -36.57
N LEU A 332 -18.43 16.51 -35.77
CA LEU A 332 -19.80 16.57 -35.26
C LEU A 332 -19.80 16.85 -33.76
N ASP A 333 -20.71 17.70 -33.32
CA ASP A 333 -20.98 17.97 -31.90
C ASP A 333 -22.48 17.99 -31.63
N LEU A 334 -22.89 17.38 -30.51
CA LEU A 334 -24.29 17.36 -30.10
C LEU A 334 -24.69 18.69 -29.44
N ASP A 335 -25.61 19.40 -30.07
CA ASP A 335 -26.12 20.64 -29.54
C ASP A 335 -26.87 20.41 -28.23
N ASN A 336 -26.66 21.30 -27.26
CA ASN A 336 -27.32 21.29 -25.95
C ASN A 336 -27.13 20.00 -25.13
N PHE A 337 -26.12 19.17 -25.42
CA PHE A 337 -25.89 17.92 -24.70
C PHE A 337 -25.78 18.08 -23.18
N LYS A 338 -25.13 19.17 -22.73
CA LYS A 338 -25.09 19.53 -21.30
C LYS A 338 -26.49 19.71 -20.70
N GLN A 339 -27.43 20.35 -21.41
CA GLN A 339 -28.80 20.51 -20.93
C GLN A 339 -29.52 19.16 -20.82
N VAL A 340 -29.21 18.21 -21.72
CA VAL A 340 -29.75 16.85 -21.61
C VAL A 340 -29.25 16.17 -20.34
N ASN A 341 -27.95 16.25 -20.05
CA ASN A 341 -27.38 15.71 -18.81
C ASN A 341 -27.98 16.38 -17.56
N ASP A 342 -28.07 17.71 -17.57
CA ASP A 342 -28.55 18.48 -16.42
C ASP A 342 -30.04 18.21 -16.13
N ARG A 343 -30.86 18.01 -17.18
CA ARG A 343 -32.32 17.83 -17.05
C ARG A 343 -32.77 16.37 -16.91
N PHE A 344 -32.09 15.44 -17.55
CA PHE A 344 -32.50 14.04 -17.63
C PHE A 344 -31.48 13.05 -17.02
N GLY A 345 -30.35 13.56 -16.52
CA GLY A 345 -29.30 12.79 -15.88
C GLY A 345 -28.26 12.21 -16.85
N HIS A 346 -27.08 11.88 -16.31
CA HIS A 346 -25.96 11.36 -17.09
C HIS A 346 -26.25 10.03 -17.81
N GLU A 347 -27.13 9.19 -17.28
CA GLU A 347 -27.55 7.96 -17.98
C GLU A 347 -28.32 8.24 -19.26
N ALA A 348 -29.16 9.27 -19.28
CA ALA A 348 -29.87 9.71 -20.47
C ALA A 348 -28.91 10.28 -21.52
N GLY A 349 -27.90 11.04 -21.09
CA GLY A 349 -26.81 11.50 -21.95
C GLY A 349 -25.99 10.34 -22.51
N ASN A 350 -25.65 9.34 -21.70
CA ASN A 350 -24.95 8.13 -22.15
C ASN A 350 -25.76 7.35 -23.19
N ALA A 351 -27.07 7.25 -23.01
CA ALA A 351 -27.96 6.62 -24.00
C ALA A 351 -28.00 7.40 -25.32
N LEU A 352 -28.05 8.74 -25.24
CA LEU A 352 -28.00 9.61 -26.42
C LEU A 352 -26.68 9.46 -27.18
N LEU A 353 -25.54 9.46 -26.49
CA LEU A 353 -24.22 9.23 -27.10
C LEU A 353 -24.14 7.89 -27.83
N LYS A 354 -24.67 6.82 -27.23
CA LYS A 354 -24.77 5.49 -27.86
C LYS A 354 -25.65 5.51 -29.12
N ALA A 355 -26.75 6.26 -29.09
CA ALA A 355 -27.66 6.34 -30.21
C ALA A 355 -27.06 7.15 -31.37
N THR A 356 -26.43 8.29 -31.07
CA THR A 356 -25.67 9.11 -32.04
C THR A 356 -24.57 8.29 -32.69
N ALA A 357 -23.78 7.57 -31.90
CA ALA A 357 -22.71 6.72 -32.41
C ALA A 357 -23.21 5.68 -33.44
N ARG A 358 -24.36 5.06 -33.17
CA ARG A 358 -25.00 4.14 -34.13
C ARG A 358 -25.43 4.82 -35.42
N GLN A 359 -25.82 6.10 -35.38
CA GLN A 359 -26.12 6.85 -36.60
C GLN A 359 -24.86 7.18 -37.39
N CYS A 360 -23.77 7.57 -36.71
CA CYS A 360 -22.48 7.76 -37.38
C CYS A 360 -22.05 6.49 -38.14
N ASP A 361 -22.15 5.32 -37.51
CA ASP A 361 -21.77 4.04 -38.13
C ASP A 361 -22.69 3.62 -39.29
N LYS A 362 -24.01 3.88 -39.18
CA LYS A 362 -24.99 3.54 -40.23
C LYS A 362 -24.85 4.34 -41.52
N HIS A 363 -24.33 5.56 -41.45
CA HIS A 363 -24.29 6.49 -42.58
C HIS A 363 -22.95 6.48 -43.33
N ILE A 364 -22.00 5.62 -42.94
CA ILE A 364 -20.67 5.52 -43.54
C ILE A 364 -20.46 4.16 -44.21
N ARG A 365 -19.45 4.07 -45.07
CA ARG A 365 -19.06 2.81 -45.74
C ARG A 365 -18.08 2.04 -44.87
N SER A 366 -17.87 0.76 -45.18
CA SER A 366 -16.87 -0.07 -44.50
C SER A 366 -15.42 0.43 -44.64
N THR A 367 -15.14 1.31 -45.61
CA THR A 367 -13.83 1.94 -45.82
C THR A 367 -13.63 3.19 -44.96
N ASP A 368 -14.72 3.78 -44.51
CA ASP A 368 -14.72 5.00 -43.70
C ASP A 368 -14.52 4.63 -42.22
N VAL A 369 -14.21 5.61 -41.39
CA VAL A 369 -14.12 5.40 -39.94
C VAL A 369 -14.87 6.49 -39.21
N ALA A 370 -15.64 6.09 -38.19
CA ALA A 370 -16.19 7.00 -37.20
C ALA A 370 -15.56 6.69 -35.83
N GLY A 371 -15.28 7.74 -35.06
CA GLY A 371 -14.80 7.61 -33.70
C GLY A 371 -15.25 8.76 -32.83
N ARG A 372 -15.20 8.54 -31.52
CA ARG A 372 -15.54 9.56 -30.52
C ARG A 372 -14.28 10.36 -30.20
N TYR A 373 -14.33 11.67 -30.42
CA TYR A 373 -13.19 12.56 -30.23
C TYR A 373 -13.03 12.93 -28.75
N GLY A 374 -14.12 13.27 -28.07
CA GLY A 374 -14.16 13.56 -26.64
C GLY A 374 -15.56 14.01 -26.23
N GLY A 375 -15.99 13.74 -25.00
CA GLY A 375 -17.31 14.22 -24.51
C GLY A 375 -18.47 13.85 -25.45
N ASP A 376 -19.06 14.85 -26.08
CA ASP A 376 -20.17 14.83 -27.04
C ASP A 376 -19.76 15.05 -28.50
N GLU A 377 -18.47 14.98 -28.78
CA GLU A 377 -17.85 15.22 -30.08
C GLU A 377 -17.49 13.91 -30.80
N PHE A 378 -17.77 13.87 -32.10
CA PHE A 378 -17.52 12.73 -32.98
C PHE A 378 -16.79 13.19 -34.24
N VAL A 379 -15.88 12.35 -34.72
CA VAL A 379 -15.15 12.59 -35.97
C VAL A 379 -15.38 11.42 -36.92
N VAL A 380 -15.64 11.75 -38.18
CA VAL A 380 -15.83 10.79 -39.25
C VAL A 380 -14.86 11.11 -40.39
N VAL A 381 -14.14 10.10 -40.87
CA VAL A 381 -13.23 10.20 -42.02
C VAL A 381 -13.85 9.43 -43.19
N LEU A 382 -14.17 10.15 -44.27
CA LEU A 382 -14.77 9.60 -45.49
C LEU A 382 -13.71 9.44 -46.58
N VAL A 383 -13.35 8.20 -46.87
CA VAL A 383 -12.27 7.86 -47.81
C VAL A 383 -12.74 8.09 -49.25
N GLY A 384 -11.91 8.74 -50.08
CA GLY A 384 -12.22 8.95 -51.50
C GLY A 384 -13.41 9.89 -51.73
N THR A 385 -13.75 10.72 -50.75
CA THR A 385 -14.93 11.59 -50.78
C THR A 385 -14.50 13.06 -50.79
N GLY A 386 -15.05 13.84 -51.72
CA GLY A 386 -14.86 15.30 -51.78
C GLY A 386 -15.92 16.06 -50.99
N GLU A 387 -15.78 17.38 -50.93
CA GLU A 387 -16.59 18.27 -50.09
C GLU A 387 -18.10 18.11 -50.30
N GLU A 388 -18.60 18.08 -51.55
CA GLU A 388 -20.03 17.94 -51.83
C GLU A 388 -20.62 16.63 -51.28
N GLY A 389 -19.92 15.52 -51.52
CA GLY A 389 -20.34 14.21 -51.03
C GLY A 389 -20.29 14.14 -49.50
N ALA A 390 -19.27 14.73 -48.90
CA ALA A 390 -19.15 14.82 -47.44
C ALA A 390 -20.27 15.67 -46.83
N ARG A 391 -20.65 16.78 -47.47
CA ARG A 391 -21.76 17.63 -47.06
C ARG A 391 -23.09 16.88 -47.08
N MET A 392 -23.32 16.05 -48.10
CA MET A 392 -24.53 15.21 -48.18
C MET A 392 -24.58 14.16 -47.06
N VAL A 393 -23.44 13.55 -46.73
CA VAL A 393 -23.36 12.59 -45.61
C VAL A 393 -23.58 13.30 -44.28
N ALA A 394 -22.96 14.46 -44.09
CA ALA A 394 -23.14 15.29 -42.91
C ALA A 394 -24.60 15.68 -42.69
N ASP A 395 -25.30 16.16 -43.72
CA ASP A 395 -26.70 16.56 -43.57
C ASP A 395 -27.61 15.37 -43.26
N LYS A 396 -27.34 14.19 -43.84
CA LYS A 396 -28.05 12.95 -43.46
C LYS A 396 -27.83 12.59 -41.99
N MET A 397 -26.59 12.66 -41.51
CA MET A 397 -26.29 12.40 -40.09
C MET A 397 -26.97 13.43 -39.18
N ARG A 398 -26.97 14.71 -39.56
CA ARG A 398 -27.64 15.78 -38.82
C ARG A 398 -29.14 15.50 -38.63
N VAL A 399 -29.84 15.18 -39.71
CA VAL A 399 -31.27 14.82 -39.68
C VAL A 399 -31.49 13.57 -38.83
N ALA A 400 -30.66 12.53 -39.00
CA ALA A 400 -30.79 11.29 -38.24
C ALA A 400 -30.59 11.48 -36.73
N VAL A 401 -29.71 12.39 -36.30
CA VAL A 401 -29.53 12.72 -34.88
C VAL A 401 -30.76 13.43 -34.31
N GLU A 402 -31.34 14.35 -35.07
CA GLU A 402 -32.58 15.04 -34.67
C GLU A 402 -33.75 14.04 -34.53
N GLU A 403 -33.89 13.11 -35.48
CA GLU A 403 -34.89 12.02 -35.43
C GLU A 403 -34.66 11.08 -34.24
N VAL A 404 -33.41 10.76 -33.90
CA VAL A 404 -33.07 9.97 -32.70
C VAL A 404 -33.53 10.69 -31.44
N GLY A 405 -33.28 11.99 -31.35
CA GLY A 405 -33.72 12.82 -30.23
C GLY A 405 -35.24 12.76 -30.02
N GLN A 406 -35.99 12.92 -31.12
CA GLN A 406 -37.45 12.82 -31.11
C GLN A 406 -37.93 11.42 -30.74
N GLY A 407 -37.31 10.38 -31.29
CA GLY A 407 -37.63 8.97 -30.99
C GLY A 407 -37.34 8.57 -29.54
N MET A 408 -36.42 9.26 -28.87
CA MET A 408 -36.14 9.11 -27.44
C MET A 408 -37.10 9.91 -26.53
N GLY A 409 -38.03 10.68 -27.11
CA GLY A 409 -39.01 11.47 -26.38
C GLY A 409 -38.48 12.81 -25.87
N TYR A 410 -37.34 13.29 -26.38
CA TYR A 410 -36.86 14.63 -26.05
C TYR A 410 -37.70 15.71 -26.76
N PRO A 411 -37.84 16.91 -26.17
CA PRO A 411 -38.49 18.04 -26.83
C PRO A 411 -37.88 18.33 -28.21
N THR A 412 -38.72 18.66 -29.19
CA THR A 412 -38.29 19.03 -30.55
C THR A 412 -37.25 20.15 -30.50
N GLY A 413 -36.15 19.97 -31.23
CA GLY A 413 -35.04 20.93 -31.28
C GLY A 413 -34.13 20.94 -30.06
N LEU A 414 -34.38 20.12 -29.03
CA LEU A 414 -33.45 20.00 -27.89
C LEU A 414 -32.18 19.24 -28.29
N VAL A 415 -32.35 18.13 -29.01
CA VAL A 415 -31.27 17.25 -29.46
C VAL A 415 -31.09 17.42 -30.96
N THR A 416 -30.03 18.10 -31.34
CA THR A 416 -29.61 18.31 -32.73
C THR A 416 -28.08 18.18 -32.82
N ALA A 417 -27.52 18.24 -34.03
CA ALA A 417 -26.07 18.24 -34.21
C ALA A 417 -25.63 19.42 -35.08
N SER A 418 -24.51 20.02 -34.69
CA SER A 418 -23.75 20.92 -35.55
C SER A 418 -22.59 20.13 -36.16
N ILE A 419 -22.34 20.30 -37.46
CA ILE A 419 -21.31 19.52 -38.18
C ILE A 419 -20.44 20.44 -39.04
N GLY A 420 -19.13 20.39 -38.84
CA GLY A 420 -18.14 20.99 -39.71
C GLY A 420 -17.61 19.98 -40.72
N VAL A 421 -17.44 20.38 -41.98
CA VAL A 421 -16.91 19.55 -43.06
C VAL A 421 -15.66 20.18 -43.64
N ALA A 422 -14.59 19.40 -43.79
CA ALA A 422 -13.39 19.80 -44.52
C ALA A 422 -12.92 18.71 -45.48
N GLU A 423 -12.52 19.11 -46.68
CA GLU A 423 -11.87 18.23 -47.65
C GLU A 423 -10.35 18.36 -47.56
N TYR A 424 -9.67 17.22 -47.49
CA TYR A 424 -8.24 17.13 -47.73
C TYR A 424 -7.96 16.74 -49.19
N SER A 425 -7.06 17.49 -49.82
CA SER A 425 -6.52 17.19 -51.14
C SER A 425 -5.05 17.60 -51.17
N SER A 426 -4.19 16.78 -51.76
CA SER A 426 -2.75 17.07 -51.88
C SER A 426 -2.42 18.32 -52.71
N ALA A 427 -3.42 18.90 -53.39
CA ALA A 427 -3.29 20.12 -54.18
C ALA A 427 -3.60 21.42 -53.40
N LYS A 428 -4.07 21.33 -52.15
CA LYS A 428 -4.40 22.48 -51.29
C LYS A 428 -3.34 22.63 -50.17
N GLU A 429 -3.09 23.87 -49.75
CA GLU A 429 -2.03 24.26 -48.79
C GLU A 429 -2.29 23.82 -47.33
N GLU A 430 -1.21 23.86 -46.54
CA GLU A 430 -0.82 23.10 -45.32
C GLU A 430 -1.71 23.07 -44.05
N GLU A 431 -3.00 23.44 -44.11
CA GLU A 431 -3.83 23.36 -42.91
C GLU A 431 -4.23 21.91 -42.58
N ASP A 432 -4.09 21.53 -41.30
CA ASP A 432 -4.59 20.24 -40.80
C ASP A 432 -6.11 20.16 -41.06
N VAL A 433 -6.53 19.16 -41.84
CA VAL A 433 -7.93 18.96 -42.23
C VAL A 433 -8.87 18.85 -41.02
N LEU A 434 -8.38 18.35 -39.90
CA LEU A 434 -9.16 18.26 -38.67
C LEU A 434 -9.40 19.65 -38.06
N VAL A 435 -8.40 20.54 -38.10
CA VAL A 435 -8.51 21.94 -37.68
C VAL A 435 -9.46 22.72 -38.59
N ALA A 436 -9.38 22.48 -39.90
CA ALA A 436 -10.31 23.08 -40.86
C ALA A 436 -11.76 22.63 -40.61
N ALA A 437 -11.98 21.35 -40.27
CA ALA A 437 -13.30 20.81 -39.94
C ALA A 437 -13.83 21.38 -38.61
N ASP A 438 -12.98 21.51 -37.58
CA ASP A 438 -13.35 22.11 -36.29
C ASP A 438 -13.74 23.60 -36.45
N ARG A 439 -12.99 24.37 -37.25
CA ARG A 439 -13.38 25.74 -37.57
C ARG A 439 -14.73 25.82 -38.28
N ALA A 440 -14.99 24.90 -39.21
CA ALA A 440 -16.30 24.83 -39.87
C ALA A 440 -17.41 24.48 -38.87
N LEU A 441 -17.15 23.58 -37.92
CA LEU A 441 -18.09 23.25 -36.83
C LEU A 441 -18.40 24.47 -35.95
N TYR A 442 -17.37 25.25 -35.61
CA TYR A 442 -17.56 26.49 -34.87
C TYR A 442 -18.50 27.47 -35.60
N ARG A 443 -18.37 27.60 -36.93
CA ARG A 443 -19.31 28.40 -37.75
C ARG A 443 -20.73 27.84 -37.69
N ALA A 444 -20.90 26.53 -37.86
CA ALA A 444 -22.21 25.89 -37.75
C ALA A 444 -22.89 26.20 -36.42
N LYS A 445 -22.13 26.17 -35.31
CA LYS A 445 -22.64 26.57 -33.97
C LYS A 445 -22.98 28.05 -33.89
N ALA A 446 -22.13 28.93 -34.42
CA ALA A 446 -22.29 30.38 -34.36
C ALA A 446 -23.52 30.87 -35.15
N GLU A 447 -23.84 30.25 -36.28
CA GLU A 447 -24.95 30.67 -37.13
C GLU A 447 -26.32 30.13 -36.68
N GLY A 448 -26.40 29.43 -35.55
CA GLY A 448 -27.65 29.00 -34.95
C GLY A 448 -27.81 27.50 -34.74
N ARG A 449 -26.71 26.72 -34.81
CA ARG A 449 -26.70 25.26 -34.58
C ARG A 449 -27.58 24.48 -35.56
N ASN A 450 -27.74 23.17 -35.33
CA ASN A 450 -28.49 22.24 -36.17
C ASN A 450 -28.23 22.43 -37.67
N ARG A 451 -26.95 22.49 -38.07
CA ARG A 451 -26.56 22.72 -39.47
C ARG A 451 -25.19 22.14 -39.80
N VAL A 452 -24.94 22.10 -41.10
CA VAL A 452 -23.64 21.75 -41.67
C VAL A 452 -22.99 23.02 -42.23
N ALA A 453 -21.71 23.23 -41.95
CA ALA A 453 -20.90 24.26 -42.59
C ALA A 453 -19.64 23.62 -43.20
N THR A 454 -19.17 24.10 -44.35
CA THR A 454 -17.94 23.59 -44.97
C THR A 454 -16.77 24.54 -44.73
N SER A 455 -15.52 24.05 -44.81
CA SER A 455 -14.32 24.87 -44.61
C SER A 455 -14.20 26.02 -45.64
N GLY A 456 -14.76 25.87 -46.84
CA GLY A 456 -14.66 26.82 -47.95
C GLY A 456 -15.70 27.95 -48.02
N GLU A 457 -16.75 27.94 -47.20
CA GLU A 457 -17.80 28.97 -47.20
C GLU A 457 -17.36 30.20 -46.36
N GLU A 458 -17.14 31.37 -46.96
CA GLU A 458 -16.96 32.63 -46.20
C GLU A 458 -18.29 33.09 -45.58
N PRO A 459 -18.28 33.72 -44.38
CA PRO A 459 -19.51 34.15 -43.74
C PRO A 459 -20.21 35.20 -44.60
N SER A 460 -21.48 34.95 -44.94
CA SER A 460 -22.37 35.98 -45.46
C SER A 460 -22.60 37.02 -44.37
N LEU A 461 -21.94 38.17 -44.51
CA LEU A 461 -22.10 39.37 -43.68
C LEU A 461 -23.51 39.96 -43.75
#